data_AF-A0A966U3F7-F1
#
_entry.id   AF-A0A966U3F7-F1
#
_cell.length_a   1.000
_cell.length_b   1.000
_cell.length_c   1.000
_cell.angle_alpha   90.00
_cell.angle_beta   90.00
_cell.angle_gamma   90.00
#
_symmetry.space_group_name_H-M   'P 1'
#
loop_
_entity.id
_entity.type
_entity.pdbx_description
1 polymer ?
#
loop_
_entity_poly.entity_id
_entity_poly.type
_entity_poly.pdbx_seq_one_letter_code
_entity_poly.pdbx_strand_id
1 'polypeptide(L)'
;MASRSSFRSSRRKAIADINVVPYIDVMLVLLVIFMVTAPLVNPGVVNLPTVGGAKVQALPPVFITIGADEAITIRKEGEPSQTISKLELGTFARSQAEKS
;
A
#
# COMPACT_ATOMS: atom_id res chain seq x y z
N MET A 1 27.95 67.69 58.28
CA MET A 1 26.81 67.20 57.47
C MET A 1 27.41 66.38 56.32
N ALA A 2 27.27 65.06 56.38
CA ALA A 2 28.08 64.11 55.62
C ALA A 2 27.67 64.00 54.15
N SER A 3 28.70 63.95 53.30
CA SER A 3 28.65 63.56 51.89
C SER A 3 28.01 62.18 51.72
N ARG A 4 27.15 62.02 50.71
CA ARG A 4 26.73 60.69 50.24
C ARG A 4 27.02 60.57 48.75
N SER A 5 28.12 59.87 48.50
CA SER A 5 28.60 59.41 47.21
C SER A 5 27.58 58.54 46.48
N SER A 6 27.56 58.71 45.17
CA SER A 6 26.91 57.87 44.17
C SER A 6 27.27 56.38 44.29
N PHE A 7 26.26 55.52 44.38
CA PHE A 7 26.38 54.12 43.98
C PHE A 7 25.43 53.86 42.79
N ARG A 8 25.98 53.95 41.58
CA ARG A 8 25.44 53.23 40.42
C ARG A 8 25.82 51.77 40.58
N SER A 9 24.85 50.92 40.89
CA SER A 9 24.98 49.48 40.65
C SER A 9 23.93 49.09 39.63
N SER A 10 24.37 49.07 38.37
CA SER A 10 23.73 48.38 37.26
C SER A 10 23.47 46.93 37.66
N ARG A 11 22.24 46.62 38.09
CA ARG A 11 21.82 45.24 38.32
C ARG A 11 21.36 44.69 36.98
N ARG A 12 22.26 43.94 36.36
CA ARG A 12 22.05 43.13 35.15
C ARG A 12 20.66 42.53 35.14
N LYS A 13 19.94 42.79 34.04
CA LYS A 13 18.71 42.13 33.63
C LYS A 13 18.97 40.62 33.65
N ALA A 14 18.38 39.89 34.58
CA ALA A 14 18.34 38.43 34.51
C ALA A 14 17.35 38.09 33.39
N ILE A 15 17.86 37.73 32.21
CA ILE A 15 17.06 37.07 31.20
C ILE A 15 16.80 35.69 31.78
N ALA A 16 15.56 35.46 32.20
CA ALA A 16 15.10 34.12 32.50
C ALA A 16 15.13 33.34 31.19
N ASP A 17 16.01 32.34 31.10
CA ASP A 17 15.94 31.35 30.03
C ASP A 17 14.53 30.76 30.06
N ILE A 18 13.75 31.03 29.01
CA ILE A 18 12.50 30.31 28.82
C ILE A 18 12.94 28.86 28.62
N ASN A 19 12.57 27.98 29.55
CA ASN A 19 12.68 26.54 29.32
C ASN A 19 12.09 26.31 27.94
N VAL A 20 12.89 25.87 26.96
CA VAL A 20 12.45 25.74 25.56
C VAL A 20 11.57 24.48 25.37
N VAL A 21 11.34 23.74 26.45
CA VAL A 21 10.54 22.52 26.57
C VAL A 21 9.05 22.72 26.19
N PRO A 22 8.34 23.81 26.55
CA PRO A 22 6.93 23.99 26.19
C PRO A 22 6.72 24.12 24.68
N TYR A 23 7.62 24.79 23.96
CA TYR A 23 7.50 24.97 22.50
C TYR A 23 7.86 23.71 21.74
N ILE A 24 8.88 22.98 22.20
CA ILE A 24 9.26 21.69 21.62
C ILE A 24 8.09 20.70 21.74
N ASP A 25 7.44 20.63 22.90
CA ASP A 25 6.29 19.73 23.12
C ASP A 25 5.14 20.01 22.14
N VAL A 26 4.75 21.28 21.99
CA VAL A 26 3.69 21.67 21.05
C VAL A 26 4.06 21.33 19.60
N MET A 27 5.30 21.59 19.18
CA MET A 27 5.74 21.26 17.82
C MET A 27 5.81 19.74 17.57
N LEU A 28 6.28 18.96 18.55
CA LEU A 28 6.33 17.50 18.45
C LEU A 28 4.93 16.87 18.43
N VAL A 29 3.99 17.38 19.23
CA VAL A 29 2.58 16.94 19.20
C VAL A 29 1.96 17.13 17.82
N LEU A 30 2.22 18.26 17.15
CA LEU A 30 1.72 18.51 15.80
C LEU A 30 2.29 17.52 14.77
N LEU A 31 3.57 17.15 14.88
CA LEU A 31 4.20 16.16 14.01
C LEU A 31 3.60 14.76 14.20
N VAL A 32 3.35 14.36 15.45
CA VAL A 32 2.72 13.05 15.76
C VAL A 32 1.29 12.99 15.21
N ILE A 33 0.51 14.06 15.34
CA ILE A 33 -0.85 14.13 14.76
C ILE A 33 -0.78 13.91 13.25
N PHE A 34 0.10 14.62 12.54
CA PHE A 34 0.23 14.45 11.09
C PHE A 34 0.68 13.03 10.69
N MET A 35 1.64 12.44 11.41
CA MET A 35 2.11 11.07 11.15
C MET A 35 0.99 10.03 11.33
N VAL A 36 0.09 10.22 12.30
CA VAL A 36 -1.04 9.31 12.58
C VAL A 36 -2.20 9.50 11.59
N THR A 37 -2.35 10.66 10.96
CA THR A 37 -3.42 10.89 9.97
C THR A 37 -3.18 10.23 8.59
N ALA A 38 -1.92 10.05 8.18
CA ALA A 38 -1.56 9.42 6.90
C ALA A 38 -2.05 7.97 6.70
N PRO A 39 -2.06 7.05 7.71
CA PRO A 39 -2.54 5.68 7.52
C PRO A 39 -4.05 5.54 7.25
N LEU A 40 -4.84 6.62 7.28
CA LEU A 40 -6.29 6.55 7.02
C LEU A 40 -6.67 6.59 5.53
N VAL A 41 -5.70 6.69 4.61
CA VAL A 41 -5.95 6.47 3.19
C VAL A 41 -6.06 4.97 2.95
N ASN A 42 -7.27 4.40 3.12
CA ASN A 42 -7.56 3.02 2.78
C ASN A 42 -7.21 2.78 1.30
N PRO A 43 -6.19 1.96 0.97
CA PRO A 43 -6.04 1.50 -0.39
C PRO A 43 -7.14 0.48 -0.65
N GLY A 44 -8.03 0.77 -1.60
CA GLY A 44 -8.82 -0.28 -2.23
C GLY A 44 -10.31 -0.13 -2.08
N VAL A 45 -10.90 0.56 -3.05
CA VAL A 45 -11.97 -0.06 -3.83
C VAL A 45 -11.68 0.27 -5.29
N VAL A 46 -10.91 -0.58 -5.97
CA VAL A 46 -10.87 -0.55 -7.43
C VAL A 46 -12.12 -1.28 -7.88
N ASN A 47 -13.10 -0.56 -8.42
CA ASN A 47 -14.26 -1.18 -9.02
C ASN A 47 -13.81 -1.94 -10.27
N LEU A 48 -13.70 -3.26 -10.16
CA LEU A 48 -13.55 -4.10 -11.36
C LEU A 48 -14.87 -4.06 -12.13
N PRO A 49 -14.85 -3.88 -13.46
CA PRO A 49 -16.07 -3.96 -14.26
C PRO A 49 -16.65 -5.36 -14.15
N THR A 50 -17.88 -5.49 -13.64
CA THR A 50 -18.63 -6.73 -13.70
C THR A 50 -19.08 -6.94 -15.13
N VAL A 51 -18.62 -8.02 -15.78
CA VAL A 51 -19.05 -8.40 -17.13
C VAL A 51 -20.51 -8.85 -17.13
N GLY A 52 -21.44 -7.88 -17.18
CA GLY A 52 -22.84 -8.13 -17.50
C GLY A 52 -22.97 -8.60 -18.93
N GLY A 53 -23.08 -9.92 -19.14
CA GLY A 53 -23.36 -10.50 -20.46
C GLY A 53 -22.46 -11.64 -20.91
N ALA A 54 -21.60 -12.20 -20.04
CA ALA A 54 -20.93 -13.45 -20.37
C ALA A 54 -21.98 -14.56 -20.53
N LYS A 55 -22.22 -15.00 -21.77
CA LYS A 55 -22.96 -16.24 -22.04
C LYS A 55 -22.33 -17.32 -21.17
N VAL A 56 -23.13 -17.98 -20.34
CA VAL A 56 -22.71 -19.15 -19.55
C VAL A 56 -21.98 -20.09 -20.53
N GLN A 57 -20.66 -20.22 -20.37
CA GLN A 57 -19.88 -21.14 -21.19
C GLN A 57 -20.46 -22.55 -20.98
N ALA A 58 -20.70 -23.26 -22.09
CA ALA A 58 -21.18 -24.63 -22.03
C ALA A 58 -20.17 -25.50 -21.26
N LEU A 59 -20.68 -26.23 -20.26
CA LEU A 59 -19.92 -27.25 -19.52
C LEU A 59 -19.55 -28.41 -20.47
N PRO A 60 -18.41 -29.08 -20.24
CA PRO A 60 -17.50 -28.90 -19.10
C PRO A 60 -16.40 -27.84 -19.35
N PRO A 61 -16.13 -26.92 -18.39
CA PRO A 61 -15.09 -25.91 -18.53
C PRO A 61 -13.70 -26.56 -18.50
N VAL A 62 -12.78 -25.99 -19.27
CA VAL A 62 -11.35 -26.34 -19.24
C VAL A 62 -10.63 -25.31 -18.37
N PHE A 63 -9.93 -25.76 -17.34
CA PHE A 63 -9.13 -24.90 -16.46
C PHE A 63 -7.70 -24.81 -16.98
N ILE A 64 -7.20 -23.58 -17.12
CA ILE A 64 -5.81 -23.30 -17.50
C ILE A 64 -5.18 -22.52 -16.35
N THR A 65 -4.09 -23.04 -15.77
CA THR A 65 -3.33 -22.39 -14.69
C THR A 65 -1.92 -22.10 -15.17
N ILE A 66 -1.49 -20.85 -15.03
CA ILE A 66 -0.17 -20.38 -15.47
C ILE A 66 0.65 -20.09 -14.20
N GLY A 67 1.70 -20.88 -13.99
CA GLY A 67 2.65 -20.71 -12.89
C GLY A 67 3.63 -19.56 -13.15
N ALA A 68 4.30 -19.10 -12.09
CA ALA A 68 5.33 -18.05 -12.17
C ALA A 68 6.59 -18.50 -12.94
N ASP A 69 6.73 -19.82 -13.13
CA ASP A 69 7.74 -20.51 -13.94
C ASP A 69 7.36 -20.61 -15.43
N GLU A 70 6.30 -19.91 -15.85
CA GLU A 70 5.67 -20.02 -17.17
C GLU A 70 5.14 -21.43 -17.49
N ALA A 71 5.07 -22.33 -16.50
CA ALA A 71 4.47 -23.64 -16.69
C ALA A 71 2.95 -23.49 -16.81
N ILE A 72 2.38 -24.06 -17.88
CA ILE A 72 0.95 -24.01 -18.11
C ILE A 72 0.37 -25.38 -17.82
N THR A 73 -0.52 -25.45 -16.83
CA THR A 73 -1.22 -26.67 -16.46
C THR A 73 -2.66 -26.60 -16.91
N ILE A 74 -3.10 -27.62 -17.65
CA ILE A 74 -4.48 -27.76 -18.10
C ILE A 74 -5.16 -28.84 -17.30
N ARG A 75 -6.35 -28.54 -16.77
CA ARG A 75 -7.22 -29.50 -16.10
C ARG A 75 -8.58 -29.52 -16.78
N LYS A 76 -8.98 -30.70 -17.26
CA LYS A 76 -10.33 -31.01 -17.74
C LYS A 76 -11.01 -31.89 -16.70
N GLU A 77 -12.31 -31.69 -16.48
CA GLU A 77 -13.08 -32.52 -15.55
C GLU A 77 -13.02 -34.00 -15.97
N GLY A 78 -12.44 -34.84 -15.09
CA GLY A 78 -12.24 -36.29 -15.33
C GLY A 78 -10.87 -36.71 -15.87
N GLU A 79 -9.97 -35.78 -16.21
CA GLU A 79 -8.63 -36.07 -16.74
C GLU A 79 -7.51 -35.57 -15.81
N PRO A 80 -6.36 -36.26 -15.71
CA PRO A 80 -5.22 -35.78 -14.95
C PRO A 80 -4.68 -34.46 -15.53
N SER A 81 -4.19 -33.58 -14.67
CA SER A 81 -3.60 -32.30 -15.10
C SER A 81 -2.39 -32.52 -15.99
N GLN A 82 -2.40 -31.91 -17.17
CA GLN A 82 -1.28 -31.97 -18.11
C GLN A 82 -0.51 -30.66 -18.06
N THR A 83 0.80 -30.73 -17.87
CA THR A 83 1.69 -29.57 -18.01
C THR A 83 2.11 -29.50 -19.47
N ILE A 84 1.80 -28.38 -20.12
CA ILE A 84 2.17 -28.13 -21.50
C ILE A 84 3.01 -26.86 -21.60
N SER A 85 3.89 -26.83 -22.59
CA SER A 85 4.67 -25.63 -22.89
C SER A 85 3.81 -24.58 -23.61
N LYS A 86 4.24 -23.31 -23.56
CA LYS A 86 3.60 -22.19 -24.28
C LYS A 86 3.44 -22.45 -25.79
N LEU A 87 4.36 -23.22 -26.39
CA LEU A 87 4.32 -23.59 -27.80
C LEU A 87 3.22 -24.62 -28.09
N GLU A 88 2.95 -25.52 -27.16
CA GLU A 88 1.93 -26.58 -27.29
C GLU A 88 0.52 -26.12 -26.91
N LEU A 89 0.40 -24.98 -26.21
CA LEU A 89 -0.89 -24.41 -25.83
C LEU A 89 -1.71 -23.96 -27.03
N GLY A 90 -1.05 -23.39 -28.06
CA GLY A 90 -1.71 -22.98 -29.29
C GLY A 90 -2.32 -24.16 -30.04
N THR A 91 -1.60 -25.28 -30.12
CA THR A 91 -2.09 -26.50 -30.76
C THR A 91 -3.20 -27.17 -29.94
N PHE A 92 -3.09 -27.16 -28.61
CA PHE A 92 -4.12 -27.69 -27.73
C PHE A 92 -5.43 -26.89 -27.83
N ALA A 93 -5.36 -25.56 -27.77
CA ALA A 93 -6.53 -24.69 -27.87
C ALA A 93 -7.30 -24.89 -29.19
N ARG A 94 -6.56 -25.06 -30.29
CA ARG A 94 -7.16 -25.33 -31.61
C ARG A 94 -7.84 -26.70 -31.66
N SER A 95 -7.20 -27.73 -31.13
CA SER A 95 -7.78 -29.08 -31.06
C SER A 95 -9.06 -29.15 -30.23
N GLN A 96 -9.14 -28.33 -29.18
CA GLN A 96 -10.33 -28.25 -28.32
C GLN A 96 -11.46 -27.43 -28.95
N ALA A 97 -11.12 -26.41 -29.74
CA ALA A 97 -12.09 -25.62 -30.48
C ALA A 97 -12.73 -26.40 -31.63
N GLU A 98 -11.99 -27.33 -32.26
CA GLU A 98 -12.50 -28.18 -33.33
C GLU A 98 -13.34 -29.38 -32.83
N LYS A 99 -13.25 -29.70 -31.53
CA LYS A 99 -13.94 -30.85 -30.91
C LYS A 99 -15.26 -30.46 -30.20
N SER A 100 -15.68 -29.20 -30.34
CA SER A 100 -16.97 -28.65 -29.88
C SER A 100 -17.87 -28.35 -31.07
#